data_AF-A0A316ZXQ1-F1
#
_entry.id   AF-A0A316ZXQ1-F1
#
_cell.length_a   1.000
_cell.length_b   1.000
_cell.length_c   1.000
_cell.angle_alpha   90.00
_cell.angle_beta   90.00
_cell.angle_gamma   90.00
#
_symmetry.space_group_name_H-M   'P 1'
#
loop_
_entity.id
_entity.type
_entity.pdbx_description
1 polymer ?
#
loop_
_entity_poly.entity_id
_entity_poly.type
_entity_poly.pdbx_seq_one_letter_code
_entity_poly.pdbx_strand_id
1 'polypeptide(L)'
;MTTFTTRDATVTLRDQSDYTGWMLQLQARCVAHNIWDKINPKSTTQPLREPKDIRIPVFANYQAAAGIGEPERLSELSSSGQKAFKEDLEYYRMSMEQYKSDRHRYEKEQSSFQHIMTLIQSSVSPHLLRTCCLPDKTLREWIANLQLTVGVDDETEKDRARERYLAALRPMRSAAQWDTWLAEYDQAATHAETYNVPSYPSLAQQQKTSWQPSIKLHPYGPPIFRIMVVGQ
;
A
#
# COMPACT_ATOMS: atom_id res chain seq x y z
N MET A 1 22.59 -23.11 -8.48
CA MET A 1 21.29 -22.53 -8.09
C MET A 1 21.49 -21.03 -7.93
N THR A 2 21.15 -20.25 -8.95
CA THR A 2 21.21 -18.79 -8.92
C THR A 2 19.88 -18.26 -8.37
N THR A 3 19.88 -17.81 -7.12
CA THR A 3 18.77 -17.06 -6.55
C THR A 3 18.71 -15.70 -7.23
N PHE A 4 17.75 -15.52 -8.13
CA PHE A 4 17.38 -14.19 -8.60
C PHE A 4 16.76 -13.43 -7.43
N THR A 5 17.58 -12.63 -6.74
CA THR A 5 17.06 -11.57 -5.88
C THR A 5 16.54 -10.48 -6.80
N THR A 6 15.28 -10.60 -7.23
CA THR A 6 14.57 -9.50 -7.88
C THR A 6 14.50 -8.38 -6.86
N ARG A 7 15.38 -7.39 -6.98
CA ARG A 7 15.22 -6.12 -6.26
C ARG A 7 13.97 -5.50 -6.84
N ASP A 8 12.87 -5.49 -6.08
CA ASP A 8 11.72 -4.67 -6.43
C ASP A 8 12.22 -3.23 -6.58
N ALA A 9 12.17 -2.72 -7.82
CA ALA A 9 12.58 -1.36 -8.11
C ALA A 9 11.69 -0.42 -7.31
N THR A 10 12.24 0.14 -6.22
CA THR A 10 11.51 1.06 -5.37
C THR A 10 11.38 2.38 -6.14
N VAL A 11 10.14 2.75 -6.48
CA VAL A 11 9.86 4.01 -7.15
C VAL A 11 10.24 5.13 -6.20
N THR A 12 11.01 6.12 -6.68
CA THR A 12 11.32 7.31 -5.90
C THR A 12 10.35 8.41 -6.29
N LEU A 13 9.56 8.92 -5.35
CA LEU A 13 8.65 10.03 -5.58
C LEU A 13 9.42 11.35 -5.71
N ARG A 14 9.53 11.85 -6.95
CA ARG A 14 10.15 13.16 -7.22
C ARG A 14 9.11 14.19 -7.62
N ASP A 15 8.13 13.77 -8.40
CA ASP A 15 7.08 14.61 -8.96
C ASP A 15 5.80 13.81 -9.23
N GLN A 16 4.88 14.44 -9.95
CA GLN A 16 3.58 13.90 -10.29
C GLN A 16 3.63 12.64 -11.17
N SER A 17 4.69 12.44 -11.97
CA SER A 17 4.83 11.26 -12.83
C SER A 17 5.14 9.99 -12.03
N ASP A 18 5.79 10.12 -10.88
CA ASP A 18 6.15 9.01 -10.00
C ASP A 18 5.00 8.64 -9.03
N TYR A 19 4.04 9.54 -8.83
CA TYR A 19 3.05 9.46 -7.74
C TYR A 19 2.20 8.19 -7.77
N THR A 20 1.59 7.85 -8.90
CA THR A 20 0.67 6.70 -9.00
C THR A 20 1.40 5.39 -8.69
N GLY A 21 2.59 5.19 -9.27
CA GLY A 21 3.40 4.00 -9.03
C GLY A 21 3.92 3.93 -7.59
N TRP A 22 4.40 5.06 -7.05
CA TRP A 22 4.86 5.15 -5.67
C TRP A 22 3.73 4.87 -4.67
N MET A 23 2.55 5.46 -4.89
CA MET A 23 1.39 5.28 -4.01
C MET A 23 0.93 3.82 -4.00
N LEU A 24 0.92 3.15 -5.15
CA LEU A 24 0.60 1.72 -5.24
C LEU A 24 1.59 0.86 -4.43
N GLN A 25 2.90 1.14 -4.53
CA GLN A 25 3.92 0.44 -3.75
C GLN A 25 3.77 0.69 -2.25
N LEU A 26 3.50 1.94 -1.86
CA LEU A 26 3.26 2.31 -0.47
C LEU A 26 2.04 1.56 0.08
N GLN A 27 0.91 1.61 -0.64
CA GLN A 27 -0.33 0.96 -0.22
C GLN A 27 -0.15 -0.56 -0.09
N ALA A 28 0.52 -1.21 -1.04
CA ALA A 28 0.79 -2.66 -0.98
C ALA A 28 1.56 -3.04 0.30
N ARG A 29 2.59 -2.26 0.65
CA ARG A 29 3.36 -2.49 1.89
C ARG A 29 2.51 -2.20 3.14
N CYS A 30 1.68 -1.16 3.12
CA CYS A 30 0.82 -0.83 4.26
C CYS A 30 -0.27 -1.88 4.49
N VAL A 31 -0.79 -2.51 3.43
CA VAL A 31 -1.70 -3.65 3.51
C VAL A 31 -0.99 -4.86 4.09
N ALA A 32 0.24 -5.16 3.66
CA ALA A 32 1.04 -6.26 4.23
C ALA A 32 1.31 -6.08 5.74
N HIS A 33 1.42 -4.83 6.20
CA HIS A 33 1.57 -4.47 7.62
C HIS A 33 0.25 -4.28 8.37
N ASN A 34 -0.91 -4.41 7.71
CA ASN A 34 -2.25 -4.19 8.25
C ASN A 34 -2.47 -2.79 8.88
N ILE A 35 -1.92 -1.75 8.27
CA ILE A 35 -2.02 -0.36 8.77
C ILE A 35 -2.56 0.63 7.73
N TRP A 36 -2.93 0.18 6.53
CA TRP A 36 -3.45 1.07 5.47
C TRP A 36 -4.62 1.93 5.98
N ASP A 37 -5.60 1.34 6.64
CA ASP A 37 -6.76 2.08 7.15
C ASP A 37 -6.38 3.14 8.19
N LYS A 38 -5.24 3.01 8.87
CA LYS A 38 -4.78 3.97 9.89
C LYS A 38 -4.02 5.16 9.28
N ILE A 39 -3.44 4.99 8.10
CA ILE A 39 -2.65 6.02 7.42
C ILE A 39 -3.37 6.62 6.20
N ASN A 40 -4.36 5.94 5.64
CA ASN A 40 -5.12 6.41 4.49
C ASN A 40 -5.77 7.76 4.83
N PRO A 41 -5.46 8.86 4.12
CA PRO A 41 -6.04 10.17 4.40
C PRO A 41 -7.57 10.19 4.42
N LYS A 42 -8.21 9.30 3.66
CA LYS A 42 -9.68 9.20 3.55
C LYS A 42 -10.34 8.36 4.65
N SER A 43 -9.55 7.64 5.45
CA SER A 43 -10.08 6.78 6.52
C SER A 43 -10.36 7.59 7.80
N THR A 44 -11.04 7.02 8.78
CA THR A 44 -11.19 7.59 10.14
C THR A 44 -10.56 6.72 11.23
N THR A 45 -9.96 5.58 10.86
CA THR A 45 -9.38 4.61 11.81
C THR A 45 -8.19 5.20 12.56
N GLN A 46 -8.26 5.15 13.89
CA GLN A 46 -7.16 5.62 14.75
C GLN A 46 -6.11 4.51 15.01
N PRO A 47 -4.83 4.88 15.20
CA PRO A 47 -3.84 4.01 15.79
C PRO A 47 -4.27 3.48 17.17
N LEU A 48 -3.75 2.31 17.54
CA LEU A 48 -3.88 1.78 18.88
C LEU A 48 -3.23 2.76 19.86
N ARG A 49 -3.89 2.94 21.00
CA ARG A 49 -3.34 3.73 22.11
C ARG A 49 -2.43 2.84 22.94
N GLU A 50 -1.41 3.45 23.53
CA GLU A 50 -0.57 2.77 24.49
C GLU A 50 -1.43 2.21 25.63
N PRO A 51 -1.32 0.90 25.94
CA PRO A 51 -2.06 0.31 27.05
C PRO A 51 -1.65 0.95 28.37
N LYS A 52 -2.64 1.21 29.24
CA LYS A 52 -2.39 1.79 30.56
C LYS A 52 -1.78 0.74 31.48
N ASP A 53 -0.77 1.15 32.24
CA ASP A 53 -0.14 0.28 33.24
C ASP A 53 -1.15 -0.20 34.29
N ILE A 54 -1.04 -1.48 34.61
CA ILE A 54 -1.84 -2.13 35.65
C ILE A 54 -1.02 -2.15 36.93
N ARG A 55 -1.63 -1.69 38.02
CA ARG A 55 -0.99 -1.68 39.34
C ARG A 55 -1.27 -2.98 40.08
N ILE A 56 -0.23 -3.54 40.68
CA ILE A 56 -0.36 -4.69 41.57
C ILE A 56 -1.13 -4.29 42.84
N PRO A 57 -2.05 -5.14 43.34
CA PRO A 57 -2.64 -5.00 44.66
C PRO A 57 -1.56 -4.89 45.75
N VAL A 58 -1.70 -3.90 46.64
CA VAL A 58 -0.75 -3.63 47.73
C VAL A 58 -1.46 -3.84 49.06
N PHE A 59 -0.82 -4.55 50.00
CA PHE A 59 -1.42 -4.92 51.28
C PHE A 59 -1.95 -3.72 52.09
N ALA A 60 -1.26 -2.57 52.04
CA ALA A 60 -1.67 -1.33 52.70
C ALA A 60 -3.07 -0.81 52.28
N ASN A 61 -3.60 -1.24 51.14
CA ASN A 61 -4.94 -0.85 50.67
C ASN A 61 -6.06 -1.69 51.28
N TYR A 62 -5.75 -2.70 52.10
CA TYR A 62 -6.70 -3.66 52.64
C TYR A 62 -6.78 -3.58 54.16
N GLN A 63 -7.89 -4.07 54.71
CA GLN A 63 -8.14 -4.01 56.14
C GLN A 63 -7.14 -4.88 56.93
N ALA A 64 -6.39 -4.25 57.83
CA ALA A 64 -5.45 -4.90 58.73
C ALA A 64 -6.15 -5.70 59.85
N ALA A 65 -5.44 -6.68 60.41
CA ALA A 65 -5.84 -7.40 61.61
C ALA A 65 -5.72 -6.53 62.87
N ALA A 66 -6.42 -6.90 63.94
CA ALA A 66 -6.42 -6.13 65.18
C ALA A 66 -5.00 -6.01 65.77
N GLY A 67 -4.57 -4.79 66.09
CA GLY A 67 -3.24 -4.51 66.62
C GLY A 67 -2.13 -4.38 65.58
N ILE A 68 -2.44 -4.51 64.29
CA ILE A 68 -1.50 -4.23 63.19
C ILE A 68 -1.73 -2.80 62.69
N GLY A 69 -0.63 -2.04 62.53
CA GLY A 69 -0.64 -0.72 61.93
C GLY A 69 -0.75 -0.79 60.40
N GLU A 70 0.38 -1.00 59.74
CA GLU A 70 0.45 -1.18 58.28
C GLU A 70 0.74 -2.65 57.96
N PRO A 71 -0.17 -3.35 57.25
CA PRO A 71 0.03 -4.75 56.91
C PRO A 71 1.01 -4.91 55.74
N GLU A 72 2.03 -5.74 55.90
CA GLU A 72 3.04 -6.04 54.87
C GLU A 72 2.90 -7.45 54.28
N ARG A 73 2.10 -8.30 54.92
CA ARG A 73 1.87 -9.69 54.49
C ARG A 73 0.41 -10.09 54.65
N LEU A 74 0.00 -11.08 53.88
CA LEU A 74 -1.39 -11.56 53.84
C LEU A 74 -1.93 -11.96 55.22
N SER A 75 -1.11 -12.55 56.09
CA SER A 75 -1.52 -12.96 57.45
C SER A 75 -1.82 -11.79 58.39
N GLU A 76 -1.33 -10.59 58.08
CA GLU A 76 -1.56 -9.36 58.85
C GLU A 76 -2.84 -8.64 58.43
N LEU A 77 -3.53 -9.13 57.41
CA LEU A 77 -4.85 -8.67 57.02
C LEU A 77 -5.94 -9.39 57.83
N SER A 78 -7.05 -8.70 58.07
CA SER A 78 -8.27 -9.30 58.60
C SER A 78 -8.82 -10.36 57.63
N SER A 79 -9.74 -11.22 58.07
CA SER A 79 -10.35 -12.22 57.17
C SER A 79 -11.06 -11.59 55.97
N SER A 80 -11.68 -10.42 56.14
CA SER A 80 -12.27 -9.63 55.04
C SER A 80 -11.18 -9.06 54.12
N GLY A 81 -10.11 -8.48 54.67
CA GLY A 81 -8.98 -7.95 53.91
C GLY A 81 -8.27 -9.02 53.09
N GLN A 82 -8.06 -10.22 53.67
CA GLN A 82 -7.49 -11.36 52.97
C GLN A 82 -8.34 -11.82 51.79
N LYS A 83 -9.67 -11.81 51.94
CA LYS A 83 -10.60 -12.17 50.86
C LYS A 83 -10.54 -11.14 49.72
N ALA A 84 -10.66 -9.86 50.04
CA ALA A 84 -10.61 -8.77 49.07
C ALA A 84 -9.26 -8.74 48.32
N PHE A 85 -8.14 -8.89 49.03
CA PHE A 85 -6.82 -8.96 48.41
C PHE A 85 -6.70 -10.12 47.42
N LYS A 86 -7.22 -11.31 47.77
CA LYS A 86 -7.19 -12.49 46.88
C LYS A 86 -8.04 -12.28 45.63
N GLU A 87 -9.22 -11.67 45.76
CA GLU A 87 -10.11 -11.35 44.63
C GLU A 87 -9.45 -10.35 43.68
N ASP A 88 -8.89 -9.26 44.23
CA ASP A 88 -8.18 -8.25 43.43
C ASP A 88 -6.89 -8.81 42.79
N LEU A 89 -6.18 -9.71 43.48
CA LEU A 89 -5.01 -10.38 42.93
C LEU A 89 -5.38 -11.25 41.73
N GLU A 90 -6.53 -11.91 41.77
CA GLU A 90 -7.03 -12.70 40.65
C GLU A 90 -7.48 -11.81 39.49
N TYR A 91 -8.21 -10.73 39.78
CA TYR A 91 -8.55 -9.72 38.78
C TYR A 91 -7.30 -9.10 38.13
N TYR A 92 -6.27 -8.79 38.93
CA TYR A 92 -4.99 -8.30 38.47
C TYR A 92 -4.33 -9.30 37.51
N ARG A 93 -4.29 -10.60 37.84
CA ARG A 93 -3.72 -11.63 36.95
C ARG A 93 -4.43 -11.67 35.59
N MET A 94 -5.76 -11.71 35.59
CA MET A 94 -6.53 -11.70 34.34
C MET A 94 -6.27 -10.43 33.52
N SER A 95 -6.29 -9.27 34.19
CA SER A 95 -6.04 -7.98 33.54
C SER A 95 -4.61 -7.88 33.01
N MET A 96 -3.63 -8.46 33.71
CA MET A 96 -2.23 -8.51 33.31
C MET A 96 -2.04 -9.32 32.01
N GLU A 97 -2.76 -10.44 31.86
CA GLU A 97 -2.74 -11.20 30.61
C GLU A 97 -3.36 -10.41 29.45
N GLN A 98 -4.46 -9.68 29.69
CA GLN A 98 -5.04 -8.78 28.70
C GLN A 98 -4.08 -7.65 28.32
N TYR A 99 -3.44 -7.01 29.30
CA TYR A 99 -2.44 -5.96 29.05
C TYR A 99 -1.27 -6.47 28.24
N LYS A 100 -0.73 -7.67 28.52
CA LYS A 100 0.36 -8.25 27.72
C LYS A 100 -0.05 -8.40 26.26
N SER A 101 -1.27 -8.89 26.01
CA SER A 101 -1.83 -9.01 24.66
C SER A 101 -1.99 -7.65 23.97
N ASP A 102 -2.56 -6.67 24.68
CA ASP A 102 -2.76 -5.31 24.17
C ASP A 102 -1.44 -4.62 23.86
N ARG A 103 -0.45 -4.76 24.75
CA ARG A 103 0.89 -4.21 24.59
C ARG A 103 1.61 -4.84 23.41
N HIS A 104 1.52 -6.16 23.26
CA HIS A 104 2.09 -6.84 22.10
C HIS A 104 1.49 -6.34 20.78
N ARG A 105 0.17 -6.17 20.71
CA ARG A 105 -0.50 -5.61 19.52
C ARG A 105 -0.08 -4.17 19.24
N TYR A 106 -0.01 -3.34 20.27
CA TYR A 106 0.45 -1.96 20.18
C TYR A 106 1.90 -1.88 19.66
N GLU A 107 2.83 -2.62 20.26
CA GLU A 107 4.24 -2.63 19.85
C GLU A 107 4.43 -3.12 18.41
N LYS A 108 3.66 -4.14 17.99
CA LYS A 108 3.64 -4.62 16.60
C LYS A 108 3.18 -3.51 15.64
N GLU A 109 2.12 -2.78 16.00
CA GLU A 109 1.62 -1.67 15.19
C GLU A 109 2.63 -0.51 15.11
N GLN A 110 3.26 -0.15 16.23
CA GLN A 110 4.32 0.87 16.26
C GLN A 110 5.51 0.47 15.36
N SER A 111 5.92 -0.79 15.41
CA SER A 111 6.95 -1.32 14.52
C SER A 111 6.54 -1.19 13.05
N SER A 112 5.29 -1.54 12.69
CA SER A 112 4.76 -1.35 11.34
C SER A 112 4.80 0.12 10.90
N PHE A 113 4.41 1.06 11.76
CA PHE A 113 4.52 2.49 11.45
C PHE A 113 5.98 2.92 11.20
N GLN A 114 6.93 2.44 12.01
CA GLN A 114 8.35 2.76 11.82
C GLN A 114 8.89 2.23 10.48
N HIS A 115 8.48 1.03 10.08
CA HIS A 115 8.84 0.47 8.78
C HIS A 115 8.32 1.35 7.63
N ILE A 116 7.06 1.76 7.69
CA ILE A 116 6.47 2.64 6.67
C ILE A 116 7.10 4.03 6.68
N MET A 117 7.42 4.58 7.86
CA MET A 117 8.13 5.85 7.98
C MET A 117 9.49 5.79 7.27
N THR A 118 10.26 4.73 7.53
CA THR A 118 11.58 4.50 6.92
C THR A 118 11.45 4.35 5.41
N LEU A 119 10.41 3.66 4.95
CA LEU A 119 10.11 3.55 3.53
C LEU A 119 9.86 4.92 2.89
N ILE A 120 8.96 5.74 3.46
CA ILE A 120 8.65 7.05 2.90
C ILE A 120 9.93 7.91 2.86
N GLN A 121 10.72 7.91 3.93
CA GLN A 121 11.98 8.65 4.02
C GLN A 121 13.04 8.22 2.99
N SER A 122 13.04 6.95 2.58
CA SER A 122 13.98 6.41 1.58
C SER A 122 13.46 6.45 0.14
N SER A 123 12.16 6.65 -0.06
CA SER A 123 11.49 6.61 -1.36
C SER A 123 10.90 7.94 -1.79
N VAL A 124 11.07 9.02 -1.03
CA VAL A 124 10.60 10.37 -1.37
C VAL A 124 11.79 11.30 -1.53
N SER A 125 11.73 12.19 -2.53
CA SER A 125 12.83 13.13 -2.80
C SER A 125 13.10 14.07 -1.60
N PRO A 126 14.35 14.54 -1.42
CA PRO A 126 14.70 15.39 -0.27
C PRO A 126 13.93 16.71 -0.17
N HIS A 127 13.50 17.27 -1.30
CA HIS A 127 12.66 18.47 -1.31
C HIS A 127 11.29 18.17 -0.70
N LEU A 128 10.61 17.12 -1.17
CA LEU A 128 9.27 16.75 -0.70
C LEU A 128 9.30 16.29 0.77
N LEU A 129 10.35 15.59 1.21
CA LEU A 129 10.50 15.22 2.62
C LEU A 129 10.52 16.45 3.54
N ARG A 130 11.28 17.49 3.15
CA ARG A 130 11.40 18.72 3.94
C ARG A 130 10.12 19.53 4.01
N THR A 131 9.25 19.45 3.00
CA THR A 131 8.04 20.26 2.92
C THR A 131 6.77 19.51 3.33
N CYS A 132 6.70 18.21 3.11
CA CYS A 132 5.49 17.41 3.28
C CYS A 132 5.55 16.45 4.49
N CYS A 133 6.75 16.03 4.90
CA CYS A 133 6.97 14.99 5.91
C CYS A 133 7.59 15.53 7.21
N LEU A 134 6.88 16.48 7.84
CA LEU A 134 7.35 17.13 9.07
C LEU A 134 7.25 16.21 10.30
N PRO A 135 8.21 16.25 11.23
CA PRO A 135 8.29 15.29 12.35
C PRO A 135 7.15 15.41 13.37
N ASP A 136 6.45 16.55 13.42
CA ASP A 136 5.27 16.78 14.26
C ASP A 136 3.97 16.23 13.64
N LYS A 137 4.04 15.78 12.38
CA LYS A 137 2.90 15.29 11.62
C LYS A 137 2.85 13.76 11.61
N THR A 138 1.63 13.25 11.58
CA THR A 138 1.35 11.83 11.42
C THR A 138 1.65 11.35 10.00
N LEU A 139 1.90 10.05 9.82
CA LEU A 139 2.07 9.44 8.48
C LEU A 139 0.87 9.70 7.57
N ARG A 140 -0.33 9.77 8.14
CA ARG A 140 -1.55 10.15 7.41
C ARG A 140 -1.47 11.55 6.83
N GLU A 141 -1.03 12.52 7.63
CA GLU A 141 -0.81 13.89 7.18
C GLU A 141 0.34 13.97 6.16
N TRP A 142 1.41 13.17 6.32
CA TRP A 142 2.48 13.10 5.32
C TRP A 142 1.95 12.66 3.96
N ILE A 143 1.16 11.58 3.92
CA ILE A 143 0.56 11.06 2.70
C ILE A 143 -0.39 12.10 2.10
N ALA A 144 -1.22 12.75 2.91
CA ALA A 144 -2.13 13.80 2.45
C ALA A 144 -1.36 14.99 1.83
N ASN A 145 -0.28 15.44 2.47
CA ASN A 145 0.53 16.55 1.96
C ASN A 145 1.25 16.18 0.66
N LEU A 146 1.79 14.96 0.55
CA LEU A 146 2.39 14.46 -0.68
C LEU A 146 1.37 14.39 -1.81
N GLN A 147 0.16 13.90 -1.51
CA GLN A 147 -0.96 13.90 -2.45
C GLN A 147 -1.36 15.32 -2.89
N LEU A 148 -1.39 16.28 -1.98
CA LEU A 148 -1.70 17.67 -2.33
C LEU A 148 -0.61 18.32 -3.19
N THR A 149 0.65 17.94 -3.00
CA THR A 149 1.80 18.58 -3.65
C THR A 149 2.10 17.99 -5.03
N VAL A 150 2.06 16.66 -5.14
CA VAL A 150 2.45 15.93 -6.36
C VAL A 150 1.43 14.86 -6.75
N GLY A 151 0.25 14.83 -6.13
CA GLY A 151 -0.79 13.88 -6.48
C GLY A 151 -1.31 14.09 -7.90
N VAL A 152 -1.76 13.01 -8.50
CA VAL A 152 -2.58 13.04 -9.71
C VAL A 152 -4.02 12.77 -9.27
N ASP A 153 -4.97 13.58 -9.75
CA ASP A 153 -6.38 13.24 -9.61
C ASP A 153 -6.79 12.13 -10.58
N ASP A 154 -7.84 11.39 -10.22
CA ASP A 154 -8.26 10.21 -10.99
C ASP A 154 -8.69 10.57 -12.42
N GLU A 155 -9.21 11.79 -12.66
CA GLU A 155 -9.65 12.22 -13.99
C GLU A 155 -8.45 12.56 -14.90
N THR A 156 -7.42 13.20 -14.36
CA THR A 156 -6.16 13.48 -15.05
C THR A 156 -5.46 12.17 -15.44
N GLU A 157 -5.47 11.16 -14.56
CA GLU A 157 -4.85 9.88 -14.89
C GLU A 157 -5.65 9.10 -15.94
N LYS A 158 -6.99 9.21 -15.90
CA LYS A 158 -7.87 8.68 -16.94
C LYS A 158 -7.69 9.38 -18.29
N ASP A 159 -7.49 10.69 -18.29
CA ASP A 159 -7.17 11.47 -19.50
C ASP A 159 -5.82 11.06 -20.07
N ARG A 160 -4.79 10.90 -19.22
CA ARG A 160 -3.48 10.37 -19.64
C ARG A 160 -3.57 8.95 -20.19
N ALA A 161 -4.37 8.09 -19.56
CA ALA A 161 -4.60 6.73 -20.04
C ALA A 161 -5.28 6.75 -21.42
N ARG A 162 -6.27 7.62 -21.63
CA ARG A 162 -6.92 7.83 -22.93
C ARG A 162 -5.94 8.36 -23.98
N GLU A 163 -5.16 9.37 -23.66
CA GLU A 163 -4.17 9.94 -24.58
C GLU A 163 -3.11 8.92 -25.00
N ARG A 164 -2.58 8.14 -24.04
CA ARG A 164 -1.63 7.06 -24.32
C ARG A 164 -2.24 5.98 -25.22
N TYR A 165 -3.47 5.57 -24.93
CA TYR A 165 -4.18 4.60 -25.76
C TYR A 165 -4.41 5.11 -27.19
N LEU A 166 -4.88 6.34 -27.35
CA LEU A 166 -5.06 6.97 -28.66
C LEU A 166 -3.73 7.14 -29.41
N ALA A 167 -2.64 7.44 -28.71
CA ALA A 167 -1.31 7.53 -29.28
C ALA A 167 -0.81 6.15 -29.76
N ALA A 168 -1.04 5.09 -28.99
CA ALA A 168 -0.68 3.72 -29.34
C ALA A 168 -1.48 3.17 -30.53
N LEU A 169 -2.71 3.64 -30.75
CA LEU A 169 -3.52 3.31 -31.93
C LEU A 169 -2.97 3.91 -33.25
N ARG A 170 -2.00 4.83 -33.19
CA ARG A 170 -1.41 5.39 -34.40
C ARG A 170 -0.64 4.28 -35.14
N PRO A 171 -0.77 4.20 -36.48
CA PRO A 171 -0.11 3.17 -37.26
C PRO A 171 1.42 3.31 -37.16
N MET A 172 2.09 2.16 -37.11
CA MET A 172 3.55 2.08 -37.15
C MET A 172 4.11 2.72 -38.42
N ARG A 173 5.26 3.40 -38.29
CA ARG A 173 5.93 4.04 -39.42
C ARG A 173 6.77 3.06 -40.25
N SER A 174 7.15 1.91 -39.68
CA SER A 174 7.85 0.84 -40.40
C SER A 174 7.59 -0.52 -39.77
N ALA A 175 7.70 -1.59 -40.57
CA ALA A 175 7.53 -2.97 -40.10
C ALA A 175 8.59 -3.41 -39.06
N ALA A 176 9.77 -2.76 -39.02
CA ALA A 176 10.82 -3.05 -38.06
C ALA A 176 10.46 -2.65 -36.62
N GLN A 177 9.39 -1.87 -36.41
CA GLN A 177 8.93 -1.42 -35.09
C GLN A 177 7.78 -2.27 -34.53
N TRP A 178 7.45 -3.39 -35.18
CA TRP A 178 6.31 -4.24 -34.81
C TRP A 178 6.30 -4.62 -33.33
N ASP A 179 7.38 -5.22 -32.84
CA ASP A 179 7.42 -5.72 -31.46
C ASP A 179 7.34 -4.58 -30.44
N THR A 180 8.01 -3.45 -30.70
CA THR A 180 7.95 -2.27 -29.83
C THR A 180 6.55 -1.67 -29.81
N TRP A 181 5.91 -1.52 -30.97
CA TRP A 181 4.57 -0.96 -31.04
C TRP A 181 3.52 -1.87 -30.40
N LEU A 182 3.64 -3.19 -30.58
CA LEU A 182 2.74 -4.16 -29.95
C LEU A 182 2.84 -4.10 -28.42
N ALA A 183 4.06 -4.02 -27.88
CA ALA A 183 4.28 -3.88 -26.44
C ALA A 183 3.68 -2.56 -25.89
N GLU A 184 3.88 -1.44 -26.59
CA GLU A 184 3.29 -0.14 -26.20
C GLU A 184 1.76 -0.16 -26.28
N TYR A 185 1.19 -0.80 -27.30
CA TYR A 185 -0.25 -0.99 -27.43
C TYR A 185 -0.81 -1.83 -26.28
N ASP A 186 -0.23 -3.00 -25.99
CA ASP A 186 -0.69 -3.88 -24.92
C ASP A 186 -0.63 -3.18 -23.55
N GLN A 187 0.46 -2.44 -23.28
CA GLN A 187 0.60 -1.65 -22.06
C GLN A 187 -0.44 -0.54 -21.99
N ALA A 188 -0.62 0.23 -23.07
CA ALA A 188 -1.58 1.34 -23.11
C ALA A 188 -3.04 0.86 -23.03
N ALA A 189 -3.36 -0.28 -23.65
CA ALA A 189 -4.68 -0.91 -23.59
C ALA A 189 -5.00 -1.38 -22.17
N THR A 190 -4.08 -2.11 -21.53
CA THR A 190 -4.23 -2.55 -20.14
C THR A 190 -4.41 -1.37 -19.19
N HIS A 191 -3.64 -0.29 -19.40
CA HIS A 191 -3.78 0.93 -18.62
C HIS A 191 -5.15 1.60 -18.84
N ALA A 192 -5.60 1.73 -20.09
CA ALA A 192 -6.91 2.30 -20.42
C ALA A 192 -8.08 1.50 -19.82
N GLU A 193 -8.01 0.16 -19.85
CA GLU A 193 -8.99 -0.72 -19.21
C GLU A 193 -9.06 -0.51 -17.70
N THR A 194 -7.90 -0.35 -17.04
CA THR A 194 -7.81 -0.09 -15.60
C THR A 194 -8.60 1.16 -15.18
N TYR A 195 -8.62 2.19 -16.04
CA TYR A 195 -9.34 3.45 -15.81
C TYR A 195 -10.73 3.51 -16.44
N ASN A 196 -11.26 2.38 -16.94
CA ASN A 196 -12.54 2.30 -17.67
C ASN A 196 -12.63 3.33 -18.81
N VAL A 197 -11.52 3.62 -19.48
CA VAL A 197 -11.53 4.45 -20.69
C VAL A 197 -12.23 3.64 -21.78
N PRO A 198 -13.29 4.16 -22.43
CA PRO A 198 -13.98 3.43 -23.48
C PRO A 198 -12.98 3.04 -24.57
N SER A 199 -12.76 1.73 -24.74
CA SER A 199 -12.08 1.21 -25.92
C SER A 199 -13.01 1.49 -27.10
N TYR A 200 -12.61 2.36 -28.04
CA TYR A 200 -13.34 2.44 -29.30
C TYR A 200 -13.26 1.06 -29.99
N PRO A 201 -14.38 0.35 -30.18
CA PRO A 201 -14.35 -0.92 -30.87
C PRO A 201 -14.47 -0.65 -32.37
N SER A 202 -13.36 -0.44 -33.11
CA SER A 202 -13.29 -0.83 -34.54
C SER A 202 -11.92 -0.71 -35.22
N LEU A 203 -10.94 0.03 -34.71
CA LEU A 203 -9.71 0.29 -35.50
C LEU A 203 -8.73 -0.89 -35.55
N ALA A 204 -8.59 -1.65 -34.45
CA ALA A 204 -7.75 -2.86 -34.45
C ALA A 204 -8.30 -3.96 -35.39
N GLN A 205 -9.63 -4.06 -35.56
CA GLN A 205 -10.26 -4.96 -36.53
C GLN A 205 -10.23 -4.40 -37.97
N GLN A 206 -10.28 -3.07 -38.16
CA GLN A 206 -10.13 -2.44 -39.48
C GLN A 206 -8.69 -2.42 -40.00
N GLN A 207 -7.66 -2.26 -39.15
CA GLN A 207 -6.26 -2.27 -39.60
C GLN A 207 -5.71 -3.69 -39.79
N LYS A 208 -6.17 -4.67 -38.99
CA LYS A 208 -5.82 -6.08 -39.18
C LYS A 208 -6.41 -6.66 -40.47
N THR A 209 -7.49 -6.08 -40.98
CA THR A 209 -8.07 -6.40 -42.30
C THR A 209 -7.43 -5.63 -43.46
N SER A 210 -6.83 -4.45 -43.23
CA SER A 210 -6.15 -3.69 -44.30
C SER A 210 -4.73 -4.18 -44.63
N TRP A 211 -4.10 -4.97 -43.75
CA TRP A 211 -2.75 -5.49 -43.92
C TRP A 211 -2.66 -7.03 -44.04
N GLN A 212 -3.76 -7.71 -44.35
CA GLN A 212 -3.65 -9.12 -44.73
C GLN A 212 -2.99 -9.23 -46.12
N PRO A 213 -1.85 -9.93 -46.26
CA PRO A 213 -1.43 -10.38 -47.57
C PRO A 213 -2.55 -11.29 -48.09
N SER A 214 -3.14 -10.94 -49.23
CA SER A 214 -4.07 -11.84 -49.90
C SER A 214 -3.33 -13.12 -50.29
N ILE A 215 -3.38 -14.14 -49.44
CA ILE A 215 -2.91 -15.47 -49.76
C ILE A 215 -3.96 -16.06 -50.72
N LYS A 216 -3.80 -15.79 -52.01
CA LYS A 216 -4.45 -16.60 -53.04
C LYS A 216 -3.65 -17.90 -53.14
N LEU A 217 -4.13 -18.94 -52.46
CA LEU A 217 -3.73 -20.31 -52.75
C LEU A 217 -4.17 -20.64 -54.18
N HIS A 218 -3.24 -20.60 -55.12
CA HIS A 218 -3.43 -21.26 -56.42
C HIS A 218 -3.09 -22.76 -56.25
N PRO A 219 -3.87 -23.69 -56.83
CA PRO A 219 -3.80 -25.09 -56.40
C PRO A 219 -2.52 -25.84 -56.82
N TYR A 220 -1.66 -25.29 -57.68
CA TYR A 220 -0.44 -25.98 -58.11
C TYR A 220 0.68 -24.97 -58.47
N GLY A 221 1.74 -24.92 -57.65
CA GLY A 221 3.00 -24.18 -57.93
C GLY A 221 3.59 -23.48 -56.70
N PRO A 222 4.93 -23.39 -56.55
CA PRO A 222 5.57 -22.83 -55.36
C PRO A 222 5.29 -21.31 -55.22
N PRO A 223 5.17 -20.79 -53.97
CA PRO A 223 4.71 -19.44 -53.73
C PRO A 223 5.75 -18.40 -54.15
N ILE A 224 5.42 -17.60 -55.16
CA ILE A 224 6.15 -16.39 -55.55
C ILE A 224 5.65 -15.25 -54.66
N PHE A 225 6.49 -14.76 -53.76
CA PHE A 225 6.23 -13.54 -52.99
C PHE A 225 6.37 -12.32 -53.91
N ARG A 226 5.27 -11.63 -54.21
CA ARG A 226 5.29 -10.32 -54.86
C ARG A 226 4.68 -9.29 -53.91
N ILE A 227 5.54 -8.48 -53.30
CA ILE A 227 5.13 -7.31 -52.51
C ILE A 227 4.67 -6.26 -53.52
N MET A 228 3.36 -6.02 -53.62
CA MET A 228 2.84 -4.79 -54.25
C MET A 228 2.66 -3.75 -53.15
N VAL A 229 3.48 -2.71 -53.20
CA VAL A 229 3.26 -1.47 -52.47
C VAL A 229 2.16 -0.72 -53.24
N VAL A 230 0.96 -0.63 -52.66
CA VAL A 230 -0.08 0.25 -53.18
C VAL A 230 0.18 1.64 -52.60
N GLY A 231 0.75 2.53 -53.42
CA GLY A 231 0.78 3.97 -53.16
C GLY A 231 -0.59 4.60 -53.46
N GLN A 232 -0.84 5.76 -52.83
CA GLN A 232 -1.98 6.63 -53.10
C GLN A 232 -2.08 6.99 -54.59
#